data_AF-A0A6N6KDK1-F1
#
_entry.id   AF-A0A6N6KDK1-F1
#
_cell.length_a   1.000
_cell.length_b   1.000
_cell.length_c   1.000
_cell.angle_alpha   90.00
_cell.angle_beta   90.00
_cell.angle_gamma   90.00
#
_symmetry.space_group_name_H-M   'P 1'
#
loop_
_entity.id
_entity.type
_entity.pdbx_description
1 polymer ?
#
loop_
_entity_poly.entity_id
_entity_poly.type
_entity_poly.pdbx_seq_one_letter_code
_entity_poly.pdbx_strand_id
1 'polypeptide(L)'
;MRIKYVILIIILGVGIALDWILFMQCEIIEDDTRAILAFISTVGLLFSVFQVVLNIFRQNDIRLKDLRVVEYKEFNNVLNEIRKACDENMIQELENAPNLVFRLFNSTNHFASLIIANDDYLFPNIKETKEALELKETMDRIRNRADKLRYDMEKIDVEAHPVLIMNWHNETRDLLADFGEKRLTFMALIRNKIK
;
A
#
# COMPACT_ATOMS: atom_id res chain seq x y z
N MET A 1 2.79 -23.02 1.91
CA MET A 1 4.18 -22.81 2.42
C MET A 1 5.05 -22.49 1.20
N ARG A 2 5.69 -21.31 1.13
CA ARG A 2 6.46 -20.91 -0.07
C ARG A 2 7.62 -21.92 -0.28
N ILE A 3 7.88 -22.33 -1.53
CA ILE A 3 8.91 -23.31 -1.93
C ILE A 3 10.27 -23.08 -1.22
N LYS A 4 10.63 -21.81 -1.00
CA LYS A 4 11.84 -21.40 -0.27
C LYS A 4 11.98 -22.02 1.13
N TYR A 5 10.87 -22.13 1.89
CA TYR A 5 10.89 -22.73 3.23
C TYR A 5 11.07 -24.25 3.17
N VAL A 6 10.48 -24.91 2.18
CA VAL A 6 10.63 -26.35 1.97
C VAL A 6 12.08 -26.69 1.65
N ILE A 7 12.71 -25.91 0.76
CA ILE A 7 14.13 -26.07 0.42
C ILE A 7 15.02 -25.91 1.66
N LEU A 8 14.77 -24.90 2.51
CA LEU A 8 15.54 -24.70 3.75
C LEU A 8 15.43 -25.88 4.71
N ILE A 9 14.23 -26.45 4.88
CA ILE A 9 14.01 -27.62 5.73
C ILE A 9 14.74 -28.84 5.17
N ILE A 10 14.72 -29.03 3.84
CA ILE A 10 15.47 -30.11 3.18
C ILE A 10 16.98 -29.94 3.40
N ILE A 11 17.53 -28.73 3.23
CA ILE A 11 18.94 -28.44 3.47
C ILE A 11 19.33 -28.77 4.92
N LEU A 12 18.50 -28.39 5.89
CA LEU A 12 18.73 -28.73 7.31
C LEU A 12 18.76 -30.24 7.52
N GLY A 13 17.80 -30.98 6.95
CA GLY A 13 17.74 -32.43 7.05
C GLY A 13 18.96 -33.13 6.44
N VAL A 14 19.41 -32.67 5.27
CA VAL A 14 20.64 -33.16 4.62
C VAL A 14 21.87 -32.86 5.48
N GLY A 15 21.96 -31.65 6.06
CA GLY A 15 23.06 -31.28 6.96
C GLY A 15 23.16 -32.19 8.18
N ILE A 16 22.04 -32.46 8.86
CA ILE A 16 22.01 -33.36 10.03
C ILE A 16 22.40 -34.78 9.64
N ALA A 17 21.92 -35.27 8.48
CA ALA A 17 22.28 -36.61 7.99
C ALA A 17 23.77 -36.72 7.67
N LEU A 18 24.37 -35.68 7.07
CA LEU A 18 25.81 -35.63 6.80
C LEU A 18 26.63 -35.61 8.08
N ASP A 19 26.24 -34.78 9.07
CA ASP A 19 26.90 -34.74 10.38
C ASP A 19 26.83 -36.12 11.07
N TRP A 20 25.69 -36.80 10.98
CA TRP A 20 25.55 -38.16 11.52
C TRP A 20 26.51 -39.15 10.86
N ILE A 21 26.59 -39.15 9.52
CA ILE A 21 27.51 -40.04 8.78
C ILE A 21 28.96 -39.73 9.16
N LEU A 22 29.33 -38.44 9.22
CA LEU A 22 30.70 -38.02 9.53
C LEU A 22 31.17 -38.51 10.90
N PHE A 23 30.36 -38.29 11.94
CA PHE A 23 30.77 -38.57 13.32
C PHE A 23 30.51 -40.02 13.76
N MET A 24 29.50 -40.69 13.20
CA MET A 24 29.07 -42.03 13.66
C MET A 24 29.44 -43.17 12.72
N GLN A 25 29.63 -42.92 11.41
CA GLN A 25 29.99 -43.97 10.45
C GLN A 25 31.45 -43.89 9.99
N CYS A 26 31.98 -42.67 9.82
CA CYS A 26 33.36 -42.47 9.39
C CYS A 26 34.37 -42.46 10.55
N GLU A 27 33.91 -42.58 11.81
CA GLU A 27 34.75 -42.67 13.03
C GLU A 27 35.88 -41.64 13.07
N ILE A 28 35.61 -40.38 12.69
CA ILE A 28 36.62 -39.31 12.65
C ILE A 28 37.21 -39.04 14.05
N ILE A 29 36.46 -39.41 15.10
CA ILE A 29 36.89 -39.34 16.50
C ILE A 29 36.72 -40.74 17.09
N GLU A 30 37.81 -41.35 17.55
CA GLU A 30 37.84 -42.72 18.11
C GLU A 30 37.09 -42.85 19.45
N ASP A 31 36.89 -41.75 20.18
CA ASP A 31 36.16 -41.73 21.46
C ASP A 31 34.69 -41.36 21.22
N ASP A 32 33.80 -42.36 21.35
CA ASP A 32 32.34 -42.23 21.19
C ASP A 32 31.77 -41.04 21.97
N THR A 33 32.28 -40.77 23.17
CA THR A 33 31.77 -39.67 24.01
C THR A 33 32.09 -38.32 23.39
N ARG A 34 33.29 -38.18 22.84
CA ARG A 34 33.73 -36.96 22.14
C ARG A 34 33.05 -36.82 20.78
N ALA A 35 32.83 -37.93 20.08
CA ALA A 35 32.10 -37.94 18.81
C ALA A 35 30.64 -37.46 18.99
N ILE A 36 29.94 -37.95 20.02
CA ILE A 36 28.58 -37.50 20.38
C ILE A 36 28.57 -36.01 20.73
N LEU A 37 29.53 -35.54 21.54
CA LEU A 37 29.62 -34.13 21.94
C LEU A 37 29.87 -33.21 20.72
N ALA A 38 30.75 -33.63 19.81
CA ALA A 38 31.04 -32.90 18.58
C ALA A 38 29.84 -32.86 17.63
N PHE A 39 29.11 -33.98 17.51
CA PHE A 39 27.85 -34.06 16.75
C PHE A 39 26.79 -33.10 17.31
N ILE A 40 26.54 -33.12 18.63
CA ILE A 40 25.56 -32.20 19.25
C ILE A 40 25.96 -30.74 19.02
N SER A 41 27.25 -30.42 19.14
CA SER A 41 27.76 -29.06 18.94
C SER A 41 27.60 -28.58 17.50
N THR A 42 27.92 -29.42 16.52
CA THR A 42 27.79 -29.11 15.08
C THR A 42 26.33 -28.97 14.67
N VAL A 43 25.45 -29.87 15.12
CA VAL A 43 23.99 -29.75 14.91
C VAL A 43 23.44 -28.47 15.57
N GLY A 44 23.91 -28.11 16.76
CA GLY A 44 23.53 -26.87 17.43
C GLY A 44 23.91 -25.62 16.62
N LEU A 45 25.10 -25.60 16.03
CA LEU A 45 25.54 -24.53 15.13
C LEU A 45 24.72 -24.50 13.84
N LEU A 46 24.48 -25.65 13.21
CA LEU A 46 23.65 -25.79 12.02
C LEU A 46 22.25 -25.22 12.27
N PHE A 47 21.65 -25.53 13.41
CA PHE A 47 20.34 -25.03 13.80
C PHE A 47 20.34 -23.51 14.05
N SER A 48 21.41 -22.98 14.65
CA SER A 48 21.56 -21.53 14.88
C SER A 48 21.62 -20.75 13.55
N VAL A 49 22.42 -21.23 12.59
CA VAL A 49 22.49 -20.64 11.24
C VAL A 49 21.13 -20.73 10.54
N PHE A 50 20.48 -21.89 10.63
CA PHE A 50 19.14 -22.10 10.06
C PHE A 50 18.10 -21.12 10.63
N GLN A 51 18.09 -20.87 11.94
CA GLN A 51 17.20 -19.91 12.56
C GLN A 51 17.43 -18.47 12.06
N VAL A 52 18.70 -18.07 11.90
CA VAL A 52 19.04 -16.74 11.36
C VAL A 52 18.50 -16.61 9.94
N VAL A 53 18.75 -17.60 9.08
CA VAL A 53 18.29 -17.59 7.68
C VAL A 53 16.75 -17.55 7.60
N LEU A 54 16.06 -18.37 8.38
CA LEU A 54 14.59 -18.31 8.48
C LEU A 54 14.09 -16.93 8.91
N ASN A 55 14.76 -16.31 9.88
CA ASN A 55 14.37 -15.00 10.37
C ASN A 55 14.53 -13.93 9.29
N ILE A 56 15.62 -13.96 8.51
CA ILE A 56 15.83 -13.05 7.37
C ILE A 56 14.69 -13.18 6.34
N PHE A 57 14.33 -14.41 5.96
CA PHE A 57 13.23 -14.62 5.02
C PHE A 57 11.90 -14.11 5.56
N ARG A 58 11.61 -14.37 6.84
CA ARG A 58 10.40 -13.88 7.50
C ARG A 58 10.39 -12.36 7.61
N GLN A 59 11.53 -11.74 7.91
CA GLN A 59 11.66 -10.29 8.04
C GLN A 59 11.35 -9.55 6.74
N ASN A 60 11.76 -10.10 5.60
CA ASN A 60 11.42 -9.53 4.29
C ASN A 60 9.91 -9.53 4.04
N ASP A 61 9.23 -10.63 4.39
CA ASP A 61 7.77 -10.73 4.24
C ASP A 61 7.01 -9.80 5.19
N ILE A 62 7.49 -9.66 6.43
CA ILE A 62 6.94 -8.69 7.40
C ILE A 62 7.15 -7.27 6.89
N ARG A 63 8.37 -6.92 6.46
CA ARG A 63 8.70 -5.59 5.95
C ARG A 63 7.84 -5.22 4.74
N LEU A 64 7.59 -6.15 3.82
CA LEU A 64 6.72 -5.91 2.67
C LEU A 64 5.28 -5.61 3.13
N LYS A 65 4.76 -6.35 4.13
CA LYS A 65 3.44 -6.10 4.70
C LYS A 65 3.36 -4.74 5.39
N ASP A 66 4.37 -4.39 6.16
CA ASP A 66 4.44 -3.09 6.85
C ASP A 66 4.44 -1.94 5.84
N LEU A 67 5.24 -2.04 4.78
CA LEU A 67 5.23 -1.06 3.68
C LEU A 67 3.85 -0.94 3.03
N ARG A 68 3.18 -2.06 2.74
CA ARG A 68 1.81 -2.03 2.19
C ARG A 68 0.81 -1.37 3.13
N VAL A 69 0.95 -1.54 4.45
CA VAL A 69 0.09 -0.87 5.44
C VAL A 69 0.35 0.63 5.48
N VAL A 70 1.61 1.06 5.36
CA VAL A 70 1.98 2.48 5.26
C VAL A 70 1.35 3.11 4.02
N GLU A 71 1.54 2.50 2.86
CA GLU A 71 0.97 2.99 1.60
C GLU A 71 -0.55 2.98 1.58
N TYR A 72 -1.19 1.97 2.19
CA TYR A 72 -2.64 1.95 2.39
C TYR A 72 -3.13 3.18 3.17
N LYS A 73 -2.41 3.57 4.23
CA LYS A 73 -2.75 4.78 4.99
C LYS A 73 -2.53 6.03 4.14
N GLU A 74 -1.49 6.05 3.33
CA GLU A 74 -1.19 7.20 2.47
C GLU A 74 -2.25 7.40 1.37
N PHE A 75 -2.69 6.32 0.71
CA PHE A 75 -3.86 6.38 -0.17
C PHE A 75 -5.08 6.97 0.55
N ASN A 76 -5.37 6.51 1.78
CA ASN A 76 -6.49 7.03 2.55
C ASN A 76 -6.34 8.53 2.87
N ASN A 77 -5.13 8.97 3.21
CA ASN A 77 -4.84 10.37 3.53
C ASN A 77 -5.13 11.27 2.33
N VAL A 78 -4.54 10.97 1.17
CA VAL A 78 -4.74 11.74 -0.06
C VAL A 78 -6.23 11.79 -0.46
N LEU A 79 -6.94 10.67 -0.35
CA LEU A 79 -8.37 10.62 -0.68
C LEU A 79 -9.23 11.40 0.33
N ASN A 80 -8.82 11.48 1.61
CA ASN A 80 -9.47 12.33 2.60
C ASN A 80 -9.19 13.82 2.36
N GLU A 81 -8.01 14.19 1.86
CA GLU A 81 -7.69 15.59 1.52
C GLU A 81 -8.62 16.15 0.44
N ILE A 82 -8.97 15.34 -0.56
CA ILE A 82 -9.91 15.73 -1.63
C ILE A 82 -11.28 16.06 -1.04
N ARG A 83 -11.80 15.16 -0.21
CA ARG A 83 -13.09 15.37 0.46
C ARG A 83 -13.05 16.59 1.36
N LYS A 84 -12.01 16.71 2.20
CA LYS A 84 -11.82 17.84 3.11
C LYS A 84 -11.74 19.17 2.37
N ALA A 85 -11.03 19.23 1.25
CA ALA A 85 -10.92 20.44 0.43
C ALA A 85 -12.30 20.87 -0.11
N CYS A 86 -13.12 19.92 -0.56
CA CYS A 86 -14.48 20.21 -1.01
C CYS A 86 -15.37 20.65 0.17
N ASP A 87 -15.38 19.89 1.27
CA ASP A 87 -16.20 20.19 2.46
C ASP A 87 -15.87 21.58 3.02
N GLU A 88 -14.59 21.96 3.12
CA GLU A 88 -14.15 23.28 3.58
C GLU A 88 -14.62 24.41 2.65
N ASN A 89 -14.59 24.20 1.33
CA ASN A 89 -15.05 25.19 0.35
C ASN A 89 -16.57 25.22 0.18
N MET A 90 -17.30 24.21 0.65
CA MET A 90 -18.75 24.28 0.77
C MET A 90 -19.19 25.09 2.00
N ILE A 91 -18.29 25.28 2.97
CA ILE A 91 -18.52 26.07 4.19
C ILE A 91 -18.03 27.52 4.01
N GLN A 92 -16.89 27.72 3.34
CA GLN A 92 -16.30 29.04 3.11
C GLN A 92 -16.81 29.64 1.80
N GLU A 93 -17.32 30.87 1.85
CA GLU A 93 -17.82 31.60 0.68
C GLU A 93 -16.74 31.76 -0.41
N LEU A 94 -17.11 31.42 -1.65
CA LEU A 94 -16.59 31.78 -2.99
C LEU A 94 -15.11 32.17 -3.18
N GLU A 95 -14.52 33.09 -2.41
CA GLU A 95 -13.19 33.68 -2.65
C GLU A 95 -12.04 32.66 -2.75
N ASN A 96 -12.24 31.44 -2.23
CA ASN A 96 -11.22 30.40 -2.22
C ASN A 96 -11.27 29.42 -3.42
N ALA A 97 -12.08 29.67 -4.46
CA ALA A 97 -12.15 28.77 -5.62
C ALA A 97 -10.78 28.48 -6.29
N PRO A 98 -9.86 29.45 -6.49
CA PRO A 98 -8.52 29.16 -7.01
C PRO A 98 -7.71 28.21 -6.10
N ASN A 99 -7.82 28.40 -4.78
CA ASN A 99 -7.14 27.55 -3.79
C ASN A 99 -7.72 26.12 -3.78
N LEU A 100 -9.04 25.98 -3.91
CA LEU A 100 -9.68 24.68 -4.07
C LEU A 100 -9.13 23.92 -5.27
N VAL A 101 -9.08 24.56 -6.44
CA VAL A 101 -8.56 23.95 -7.67
C VAL A 101 -7.12 23.49 -7.48
N PHE A 102 -6.28 24.33 -6.88
CA PHE A 102 -4.89 23.98 -6.59
C PHE A 102 -4.77 22.76 -5.66
N ARG A 103 -5.53 22.72 -4.57
CA ARG A 103 -5.54 21.59 -3.63
C ARG A 103 -6.00 20.30 -4.30
N LEU A 104 -7.09 20.36 -5.06
CA LEU A 104 -7.61 19.19 -5.80
C LEU A 104 -6.62 18.69 -6.85
N PHE A 105 -5.95 19.60 -7.56
CA PHE A 105 -4.91 19.25 -8.52
C PHE A 105 -3.75 18.52 -7.84
N ASN A 106 -3.26 19.04 -6.72
CA ASN A 106 -2.17 18.43 -5.97
C ASN A 106 -2.56 17.04 -5.43
N SER A 107 -3.70 16.90 -4.78
CA SER A 107 -4.13 15.59 -4.25
C SER A 107 -4.41 14.59 -5.38
N THR A 108 -4.91 15.03 -6.53
CA THR A 108 -5.12 14.14 -7.70
C THR A 108 -3.80 13.66 -8.29
N ASN A 109 -2.82 14.54 -8.42
CA ASN A 109 -1.49 14.17 -8.90
C ASN A 109 -0.73 13.30 -7.90
N HIS A 110 -0.90 13.56 -6.60
CA HIS A 110 -0.32 12.75 -5.55
C HIS A 110 -0.90 11.32 -5.61
N PHE A 111 -2.22 11.19 -5.74
CA PHE A 111 -2.85 9.88 -5.94
C PHE A 111 -2.31 9.15 -7.18
N ALA A 112 -2.21 9.83 -8.33
CA ALA A 112 -1.65 9.24 -9.54
C ALA A 112 -0.20 8.77 -9.35
N SER A 113 0.61 9.58 -8.65
CA SER A 113 1.99 9.24 -8.33
C SER A 113 2.08 8.02 -7.41
N LEU A 114 1.22 7.94 -6.38
CA LEU A 114 1.13 6.79 -5.48
C LEU A 114 0.74 5.52 -6.25
N ILE A 115 -0.26 5.61 -7.14
CA ILE A 115 -0.66 4.47 -7.98
C ILE A 115 0.54 3.96 -8.79
N ILE A 116 1.26 4.85 -9.48
CA ILE A 116 2.41 4.47 -10.32
C ILE A 116 3.55 3.89 -9.49
N ALA A 117 3.91 4.55 -8.38
CA ALA A 117 5.02 4.10 -7.52
C ALA A 117 4.76 2.72 -6.90
N ASN A 118 3.49 2.40 -6.64
CA ASN A 118 3.11 1.15 -6.01
C ASN A 118 2.77 0.02 -7.00
N ASP A 119 2.60 0.32 -8.29
CA ASP A 119 2.06 -0.61 -9.28
C ASP A 119 2.93 -1.83 -9.52
N ASP A 120 4.25 -1.67 -9.59
CA ASP A 120 5.15 -2.77 -9.93
C ASP A 120 5.55 -3.61 -8.72
N TYR A 121 5.53 -3.02 -7.52
CA TYR A 121 6.15 -3.63 -6.33
C TYR A 121 5.16 -3.97 -5.21
N LEU A 122 4.48 -2.97 -4.65
CA LEU A 122 3.65 -3.17 -3.45
C LEU A 122 2.26 -3.69 -3.80
N PHE A 123 1.66 -3.18 -4.87
CA PHE A 123 0.34 -3.58 -5.34
C PHE A 123 0.38 -3.85 -6.86
N PRO A 124 0.83 -5.06 -7.27
CA PRO A 124 0.89 -5.46 -8.68
C PRO A 124 -0.38 -5.13 -9.47
N ASN A 125 -0.20 -4.42 -10.58
CA ASN A 125 -1.22 -4.03 -11.56
C ASN A 125 -2.36 -3.16 -10.98
N ILE A 126 -2.13 -2.44 -9.87
CA ILE A 126 -3.11 -1.53 -9.27
C ILE A 126 -3.56 -0.43 -10.24
N LYS A 127 -2.68 0.05 -11.13
CA LYS A 127 -3.01 1.15 -12.05
C LYS A 127 -4.05 0.75 -13.10
N GLU A 128 -4.15 -0.55 -13.40
CA GLU A 128 -5.03 -1.11 -14.41
C GLU A 128 -6.34 -1.63 -13.82
N THR A 129 -6.50 -1.60 -12.49
CA THR A 129 -7.74 -2.09 -11.88
C THR A 129 -8.87 -1.11 -12.15
N LYS A 130 -10.06 -1.68 -12.36
CA LYS A 130 -11.29 -0.93 -12.58
C LYS A 130 -11.52 0.08 -11.45
N GLU A 131 -11.29 -0.31 -10.21
CA GLU A 131 -11.48 0.52 -9.02
C GLU A 131 -10.56 1.74 -9.02
N ALA A 132 -9.30 1.61 -9.45
CA ALA A 132 -8.36 2.72 -9.52
C ALA A 132 -8.72 3.69 -10.65
N LEU A 133 -9.13 3.17 -11.81
CA LEU A 133 -9.55 3.96 -12.96
C LEU A 133 -10.84 4.75 -12.67
N GLU A 134 -11.86 4.09 -12.12
CA GLU A 134 -13.14 4.71 -11.77
C GLU A 134 -12.98 5.78 -10.69
N LEU A 135 -12.12 5.53 -9.69
CA LEU A 135 -11.83 6.50 -8.64
C LEU A 135 -11.10 7.73 -9.21
N LYS A 136 -10.11 7.51 -10.07
CA LYS A 136 -9.38 8.59 -10.77
C LYS A 136 -10.33 9.43 -11.62
N GLU A 137 -11.23 8.80 -12.37
CA GLU A 137 -12.21 9.50 -13.19
C GLU A 137 -13.14 10.38 -12.34
N THR A 138 -13.60 9.89 -11.18
CA THR A 138 -14.39 10.72 -10.25
C THR A 138 -13.59 11.89 -9.69
N MET A 139 -12.32 11.68 -9.35
CA MET A 139 -11.44 12.77 -8.90
C MET A 139 -11.24 13.84 -9.99
N ASP A 140 -11.04 13.43 -11.24
CA ASP A 140 -10.94 14.34 -12.38
C ASP A 140 -12.25 15.11 -12.60
N ARG A 141 -13.41 14.48 -12.45
CA ARG A 141 -14.73 15.16 -12.53
C ARG A 141 -14.90 16.22 -11.43
N ILE A 142 -14.52 15.90 -10.19
CA ILE A 142 -14.56 16.87 -9.07
C ILE A 142 -13.64 18.06 -9.37
N ARG A 143 -12.40 17.80 -9.81
CA ARG A 143 -11.45 18.85 -10.18
C ARG A 143 -11.98 19.74 -11.29
N ASN A 144 -12.47 19.14 -12.38
CA ASN A 144 -12.99 19.89 -13.52
C ASN A 144 -14.19 20.75 -13.12
N ARG A 145 -15.01 20.29 -12.17
CA ARG A 145 -16.12 21.07 -11.64
C ARG A 145 -15.65 22.27 -10.82
N ALA A 146 -14.61 22.10 -10.00
CA ALA A 146 -13.99 23.21 -9.27
C ALA A 146 -13.35 24.24 -10.20
N ASP A 147 -12.71 23.78 -11.28
CA ASP A 147 -12.14 24.66 -12.30
C ASP A 147 -13.23 25.46 -13.03
N LYS A 148 -14.35 24.80 -13.35
CA LYS A 148 -15.54 25.47 -13.89
C LYS A 148 -16.12 26.51 -12.92
N LEU A 149 -16.21 26.19 -11.62
CA LEU A 149 -16.64 27.16 -10.61
C LEU A 149 -15.75 28.41 -10.64
N ARG A 150 -14.41 28.24 -10.60
CA ARG A 150 -13.46 29.35 -10.68
C ARG A 150 -13.71 30.22 -11.93
N TYR A 151 -13.85 29.58 -13.08
CA TYR A 151 -14.07 30.27 -14.34
C TYR A 151 -15.40 31.03 -14.38
N ASP A 152 -16.47 30.40 -13.91
CA ASP A 152 -17.80 31.00 -13.88
C ASP A 152 -17.76 32.23 -12.95
N MET A 153 -17.15 32.13 -11.77
CA MET A 153 -16.98 33.26 -10.84
C MET A 153 -16.25 34.48 -11.43
N GLU A 154 -15.27 34.27 -12.32
CA GLU A 154 -14.54 35.37 -12.97
C GLU A 154 -15.39 36.11 -14.02
N LYS A 155 -16.52 35.53 -14.43
CA LYS A 155 -17.30 35.97 -15.60
C LYS A 155 -18.70 36.50 -15.32
N ILE A 156 -19.34 36.08 -14.24
CA ILE A 156 -20.72 36.49 -13.93
C ILE A 156 -20.74 37.68 -12.98
N ASP A 157 -21.83 38.45 -13.04
CA ASP A 157 -22.09 39.51 -12.08
C ASP A 157 -22.24 38.96 -10.66
N VAL A 158 -21.83 39.76 -9.66
CA VAL A 158 -21.86 39.40 -8.23
C VAL A 158 -23.27 38.98 -7.77
N GLU A 159 -24.33 39.52 -8.38
CA GLU A 159 -25.71 39.16 -8.07
C GLU A 159 -26.09 37.72 -8.46
N ALA A 160 -25.39 37.10 -9.42
CA ALA A 160 -25.60 35.71 -9.83
C ALA A 160 -24.81 34.68 -8.99
N HIS A 161 -23.91 35.16 -8.12
CA HIS A 161 -23.07 34.31 -7.27
C HIS A 161 -23.84 33.32 -6.38
N PRO A 162 -24.97 33.68 -5.72
CA PRO A 162 -25.69 32.75 -4.86
C PRO A 162 -26.23 31.52 -5.61
N VAL A 163 -26.70 31.72 -6.85
CA VAL A 163 -27.19 30.63 -7.71
C VAL A 163 -26.04 29.72 -8.14
N LEU A 164 -24.87 30.32 -8.45
CA LEU A 164 -23.67 29.57 -8.79
C LEU A 164 -23.19 28.70 -7.62
N ILE A 165 -23.17 29.24 -6.40
CA ILE A 165 -22.81 28.49 -5.18
C ILE A 165 -23.77 27.32 -4.97
N MET A 166 -25.08 27.57 -5.08
CA MET A 166 -26.08 26.54 -4.85
C MET A 166 -25.92 25.37 -5.84
N ASN A 167 -25.66 25.67 -7.12
CA ASN A 167 -25.38 24.66 -8.13
C ASN A 167 -24.08 23.90 -7.84
N TRP A 168 -23.02 24.62 -7.45
CA TRP A 168 -21.77 24.02 -7.01
C TRP A 168 -21.98 23.05 -5.83
N HIS A 169 -22.72 23.44 -4.80
CA HIS A 169 -22.99 22.59 -3.64
C HIS A 169 -23.75 21.32 -4.02
N ASN A 170 -24.80 21.43 -4.82
CA ASN A 170 -25.63 20.29 -5.22
C ASN A 170 -24.81 19.29 -6.06
N GLU A 171 -24.13 19.77 -7.09
CA GLU A 171 -23.36 18.91 -7.99
C GLU A 171 -22.14 18.29 -7.29
N THR A 172 -21.45 19.06 -6.44
CA THR A 172 -20.30 18.56 -5.67
C THR A 172 -20.72 17.52 -4.66
N ARG A 173 -21.87 17.68 -4.00
CA ARG A 173 -22.41 16.68 -3.08
C ARG A 173 -22.62 15.34 -3.78
N ASP A 174 -23.23 15.35 -4.97
CA ASP A 174 -23.52 14.13 -5.71
C ASP A 174 -22.21 13.46 -6.19
N LEU A 175 -21.23 14.24 -6.64
CA LEU A 175 -19.88 13.75 -6.97
C LEU A 175 -19.13 13.20 -5.76
N LEU A 176 -19.26 13.83 -4.58
CA LEU A 176 -18.64 13.35 -3.34
C LEU A 176 -19.28 12.06 -2.84
N ALA A 177 -20.57 11.83 -3.10
CA ALA A 177 -21.23 10.58 -2.80
C ALA A 177 -20.67 9.44 -3.66
N ASP A 178 -20.59 9.64 -4.98
CA ASP A 178 -19.97 8.68 -5.93
C ASP A 178 -18.48 8.44 -5.58
N PHE A 179 -17.75 9.49 -5.23
CA PHE A 179 -16.37 9.39 -4.76
C PHE A 179 -16.25 8.54 -3.50
N GLY A 180 -17.17 8.72 -2.54
CA GLY A 180 -17.21 7.96 -1.30
C GLY A 180 -17.36 6.46 -1.54
N GLU A 181 -18.26 6.07 -2.45
CA GLU A 181 -18.47 4.67 -2.83
C GLU A 181 -17.22 4.07 -3.51
N LYS A 182 -16.71 4.74 -4.54
CA LYS A 182 -15.52 4.31 -5.28
C LYS A 182 -14.26 4.27 -4.42
N ARG A 183 -14.14 5.18 -3.46
CA ARG A 183 -13.08 5.15 -2.46
C ARG A 183 -13.18 3.88 -1.63
N LEU A 184 -14.37 3.50 -1.16
CA LEU A 184 -14.53 2.30 -0.34
C LEU A 184 -14.18 1.02 -1.11
N THR A 185 -14.60 0.90 -2.37
CA THR A 185 -14.27 -0.25 -3.21
C THR A 185 -12.77 -0.34 -3.49
N PHE A 186 -12.13 0.78 -3.86
CA PHE A 186 -10.68 0.86 -4.03
C PHE A 186 -9.94 0.48 -2.73
N MET A 187 -10.32 1.05 -1.60
CA MET A 187 -9.66 0.76 -0.32
C MET A 187 -9.84 -0.71 0.10
N ALA A 188 -10.98 -1.33 -0.21
CA ALA A 188 -11.19 -2.76 0.02
C ALA A 188 -10.27 -3.62 -0.86
N LEU A 189 -10.09 -3.26 -2.13
CA LEU A 189 -9.13 -3.91 -3.03
C LEU A 189 -7.71 -3.86 -2.45
N ILE A 190 -7.24 -2.69 -2.02
CA ILE A 190 -5.89 -2.55 -1.44
C ILE A 190 -5.75 -3.38 -0.18
N ARG A 191 -6.74 -3.31 0.73
CA ARG A 191 -6.75 -4.09 1.97
C ARG A 191 -6.63 -5.59 1.72
N ASN A 192 -7.27 -6.11 0.68
CA ASN A 192 -7.18 -7.52 0.31
C ASN A 192 -5.77 -7.91 -0.18
N LYS A 193 -5.04 -6.99 -0.81
CA LYS A 193 -3.65 -7.20 -1.28
C LYS A 193 -2.60 -7.08 -0.15
N ILE A 194 -2.96 -6.60 1.04
CA ILE A 194 -2.05 -6.52 2.21
C ILE A 194 -1.80 -7.91 2.85
N LYS A 195 -2.76 -8.83 2.74
CA LYS A 195 -2.73 -10.15 3.39
C LYS A 195 -1.59 -11.03 2.87
#